data_AF-A0A165DAV3-F1
#
_entry.id   AF-A0A165DAV3-F1
#
_cell.length_a   1.000
_cell.length_b   1.000
_cell.length_c   1.000
_cell.angle_alpha   90.00
_cell.angle_beta   90.00
_cell.angle_gamma   90.00
#
_symmetry.space_group_name_H-M   'P 1'
#
loop_
_entity.id
_entity.type
_entity.pdbx_description
1 polymer ?
#
loop_
_entity_poly.entity_id
_entity_poly.type
_entity_poly.pdbx_seq_one_letter_code
_entity_poly.pdbx_strand_id
1 'polypeptide(L)'
;MPPYRMHRSQSTVLLVLLLWVYHGAAFTISPGPSCSTFGEPCSYVAEGEDGHTYTLNGACAPDLYCADNGAAGTSDDEYYEYCGSDGICGGLNAFCSNTNPFVHEQVFPGCYTPKYTCNLSGETGTCGLSPTGVTRRRAQEQLAIGPTSCRRPTDELCVTNGRAECVNVSSDFGNCGGCGKDCGATEGADTVECQKGVCVIQYCRRGWIMIGNACVRSASGKS
;
A
#
# COMPACT_ATOMS: atom_id res chain seq x y z
N MET A 1 0.64 90.62 -14.88
CA MET A 1 -0.26 89.45 -15.06
C MET A 1 0.32 88.28 -14.30
N PRO A 2 -0.43 87.68 -13.35
CA PRO A 2 0.07 86.70 -12.40
C PRO A 2 0.21 85.29 -13.02
N PRO A 3 1.03 84.40 -12.42
CA PRO A 3 1.29 83.06 -12.93
C PRO A 3 0.16 82.07 -12.61
N TYR A 4 -0.23 81.27 -13.60
CA TYR A 4 -1.16 80.15 -13.43
C TYR A 4 -0.44 78.99 -12.72
N ARG A 5 -0.82 78.74 -11.46
CA ARG A 5 -0.53 77.49 -10.72
C ARG A 5 -1.48 76.40 -11.22
N MET A 6 -0.96 75.37 -11.88
CA MET A 6 -1.67 74.08 -11.99
C MET A 6 -1.26 73.19 -10.82
N HIS A 7 -2.15 73.08 -9.84
CA HIS A 7 -2.20 71.93 -8.95
C HIS A 7 -2.84 70.78 -9.71
N ARG A 8 -2.13 69.66 -9.91
CA ARG A 8 -2.76 68.40 -10.31
C ARG A 8 -2.71 67.42 -9.15
N SER A 9 -3.92 67.04 -8.75
CA SER A 9 -4.31 66.20 -7.63
C SER A 9 -3.57 64.86 -7.60
N GLN A 10 -3.04 64.50 -6.44
CA GLN A 10 -2.82 63.11 -6.08
C GLN A 10 -4.13 62.57 -5.52
N SER A 11 -4.77 61.63 -6.21
CA SER A 11 -5.75 60.74 -5.58
C SER A 11 -5.87 59.44 -6.38
N THR A 12 -5.54 58.35 -5.69
CA THR A 12 -6.16 57.02 -5.80
C THR A 12 -6.08 56.30 -7.15
N VAL A 13 -4.98 55.57 -7.37
CA VAL A 13 -5.02 54.25 -8.02
C VAL A 13 -4.14 53.31 -7.20
N LEU A 14 -4.65 52.93 -6.04
CA LEU A 14 -4.09 51.89 -5.17
C LEU A 14 -5.28 51.06 -4.70
N LEU A 15 -5.57 49.96 -5.41
CA LEU A 15 -6.40 48.79 -4.99
C LEU A 15 -6.95 48.03 -6.21
N VAL A 16 -6.08 47.33 -6.97
CA VAL A 16 -6.47 46.13 -7.74
C VAL A 16 -5.28 45.15 -7.73
N LEU A 17 -4.89 44.71 -6.53
CA LEU A 17 -3.81 43.74 -6.32
C LEU A 17 -4.16 42.73 -5.22
N LEU A 18 -5.43 42.39 -5.09
CA LEU A 18 -5.88 41.33 -4.19
C LEU A 18 -6.95 40.50 -4.88
N LEU A 19 -6.84 39.18 -4.70
CA LEU A 19 -7.77 38.11 -5.06
C LEU A 19 -7.55 37.43 -6.42
N TRP A 20 -6.31 37.04 -6.71
CA TRP A 20 -6.06 35.75 -7.37
C TRP A 20 -5.04 34.97 -6.54
N VAL A 21 -5.37 34.71 -5.27
CA VAL A 21 -4.78 33.55 -4.59
C VAL A 21 -5.55 32.36 -5.12
N TYR A 22 -5.08 31.83 -6.26
CA TYR A 22 -5.50 30.55 -6.78
C TYR A 22 -5.06 29.52 -5.72
N HIS A 23 -5.95 29.26 -4.77
CA HIS A 23 -5.82 28.09 -3.93
C HIS A 23 -6.05 26.92 -4.89
N GLY A 24 -4.96 26.30 -5.34
CA GLY A 24 -5.05 24.91 -5.73
C GLY A 24 -5.56 24.17 -4.51
N ALA A 25 -6.87 23.89 -4.49
CA ALA A 25 -7.44 22.99 -3.52
C ALA A 25 -6.74 21.64 -3.74
N ALA A 26 -5.77 21.34 -2.89
CA ALA A 26 -5.18 20.03 -2.83
C ALA A 26 -6.29 19.14 -2.28
N PHE A 27 -6.90 18.32 -3.14
CA PHE A 27 -7.94 17.36 -2.78
C PHE A 27 -7.49 16.54 -1.57
N THR A 28 -7.99 16.84 -0.37
CA THR A 28 -7.77 15.98 0.79
C THR A 28 -8.80 14.87 0.75
N ILE A 29 -8.54 13.86 -0.08
CA ILE A 29 -9.30 12.61 -0.07
C ILE A 29 -8.98 11.90 1.27
N SER A 30 -9.96 11.21 1.87
CA SER A 30 -9.67 10.36 3.04
C SER A 30 -8.79 9.18 2.61
N PRO A 31 -7.76 8.79 3.38
CA PRO A 31 -6.95 7.61 3.10
C PRO A 31 -7.83 6.36 3.00
N GLY A 32 -7.42 5.40 2.17
CA GLY A 32 -8.15 4.15 2.00
C GLY A 32 -8.12 3.29 3.27
N PRO A 33 -9.14 2.46 3.52
CA PRO A 33 -9.13 1.54 4.66
C PRO A 33 -8.09 0.44 4.46
N SER A 34 -7.72 -0.22 5.56
CA SER A 34 -6.87 -1.39 5.52
C SER A 34 -7.53 -2.54 4.74
N CYS A 35 -6.74 -3.33 4.02
CA CYS A 35 -7.13 -4.52 3.28
C CYS A 35 -6.28 -5.73 3.70
N SER A 36 -6.74 -6.95 3.37
CA SER A 36 -6.11 -8.20 3.83
C SER A 36 -4.98 -8.70 2.93
N THR A 37 -5.08 -8.43 1.63
CA THR A 37 -4.24 -9.09 0.63
C THR A 37 -3.77 -8.09 -0.41
N PHE A 38 -2.45 -7.97 -0.59
CA PHE A 38 -1.86 -7.16 -1.67
C PHE A 38 -2.42 -7.56 -3.04
N GLY A 39 -2.81 -6.57 -3.85
CA GLY A 39 -3.43 -6.79 -5.17
C GLY A 39 -4.92 -7.18 -5.14
N GLU A 40 -5.43 -7.51 -3.95
CA GLU A 40 -6.83 -7.40 -3.53
C GLU A 40 -7.64 -6.29 -4.22
N PRO A 41 -8.66 -6.48 -5.09
CA PRO A 41 -9.53 -5.36 -5.39
C PRO A 41 -10.20 -4.85 -4.11
N CYS A 42 -10.21 -3.56 -3.92
CA CYS A 42 -10.78 -2.90 -2.75
C CYS A 42 -11.59 -1.68 -3.19
N SER A 43 -12.53 -1.24 -2.36
CA SER A 43 -13.35 -0.08 -2.67
C SER A 43 -13.71 0.63 -1.37
N TYR A 44 -13.70 1.96 -1.40
CA TYR A 44 -14.08 2.77 -0.26
C TYR A 44 -14.73 4.07 -0.69
N VAL A 45 -15.49 4.67 0.23
CA VAL A 45 -16.13 5.96 0.01
C VAL A 45 -15.23 7.03 0.61
N ALA A 46 -14.84 7.99 -0.21
CA ALA A 46 -14.18 9.20 0.23
C ALA A 46 -15.13 10.39 0.13
N GLU A 47 -15.06 11.31 1.08
CA GLU A 47 -15.78 12.59 1.01
C GLU A 47 -14.86 13.65 0.40
N GLY A 48 -15.32 14.30 -0.66
CA GLY A 48 -14.65 15.47 -1.23
C GLY A 48 -14.90 16.71 -0.37
N GLU A 49 -14.12 17.76 -0.62
CA GLU A 49 -14.26 19.05 0.09
C GLU A 49 -15.63 19.72 -0.13
N ASP A 50 -16.31 19.38 -1.22
CA ASP A 50 -17.67 19.84 -1.54
C ASP A 50 -18.77 19.08 -0.77
N GLY A 51 -18.39 18.09 0.05
CA GLY A 51 -19.30 17.20 0.76
C GLY A 51 -19.94 16.13 -0.13
N HIS A 52 -19.48 15.97 -1.38
CA HIS A 52 -19.87 14.85 -2.22
C HIS A 52 -19.07 13.60 -1.88
N THR A 53 -19.75 12.46 -1.84
CA THR A 53 -19.13 11.15 -1.63
C THR A 53 -18.75 10.54 -2.97
N TYR A 54 -17.50 10.10 -3.09
CA TYR A 54 -16.97 9.39 -4.25
C TYR A 54 -16.65 7.95 -3.85
N THR A 55 -17.06 6.98 -4.67
CA THR A 55 -16.61 5.60 -4.52
C THR A 55 -15.33 5.42 -5.31
N LEU A 56 -14.23 5.17 -4.60
CA LEU A 56 -12.93 4.90 -5.18
C LEU A 56 -12.74 3.39 -5.27
N ASN A 57 -12.31 2.90 -6.44
CA ASN A 57 -12.06 1.49 -6.69
C ASN A 57 -10.57 1.28 -6.86
N GLY A 58 -9.97 0.58 -5.92
CA GLY A 58 -8.53 0.38 -5.86
C GLY A 58 -8.12 -1.08 -5.95
N ALA A 59 -6.81 -1.26 -5.89
CA ALA A 59 -6.19 -2.48 -5.41
C ALA A 59 -5.52 -2.20 -4.07
N CYS A 60 -5.38 -3.24 -3.26
CA CYS A 60 -4.67 -3.21 -2.01
C CYS A 60 -3.18 -2.99 -2.29
N ALA A 61 -2.62 -1.91 -1.75
CA ALA A 61 -1.21 -1.58 -1.87
C ALA A 61 -0.33 -2.50 -0.99
N PRO A 62 1.01 -2.49 -1.16
CA PRO A 62 1.92 -3.35 -0.42
C PRO A 62 1.91 -3.12 1.10
N ASP A 63 1.50 -1.93 1.54
CA ASP A 63 1.33 -1.56 2.95
C ASP A 63 -0.04 -1.95 3.52
N LEU A 64 -0.85 -2.65 2.73
CA LEU A 64 -2.20 -3.09 3.05
C LEU A 64 -3.23 -1.99 3.25
N TYR A 65 -3.08 -0.87 2.54
CA TYR A 65 -4.12 0.13 2.45
C TYR A 65 -4.67 0.23 1.03
N CYS A 66 -5.98 0.48 0.94
CA CYS A 66 -6.66 0.49 -0.34
C CYS A 66 -6.27 1.71 -1.18
N ALA A 67 -5.83 1.48 -2.42
CA ALA A 67 -5.45 2.52 -3.37
C ALA A 67 -4.23 3.38 -2.96
N ASP A 68 -3.45 2.94 -1.98
CA ASP A 68 -2.19 3.56 -1.59
C ASP A 68 -1.08 3.33 -2.64
N ASN A 69 0.06 4.01 -2.50
CA ASN A 69 1.15 3.89 -3.46
C ASN A 69 1.72 2.48 -3.55
N GLY A 70 1.98 2.04 -4.78
CA GLY A 70 2.36 0.68 -5.08
C GLY A 70 1.18 -0.24 -5.41
N ALA A 71 -0.06 0.19 -5.18
CA ALA A 71 -1.23 -0.50 -5.70
C ALA A 71 -1.19 -0.56 -7.24
N ALA A 72 -1.73 -1.65 -7.80
CA ALA A 72 -1.99 -1.74 -9.23
C ALA A 72 -3.18 -0.85 -9.57
N GLY A 73 -3.10 -0.07 -10.65
CA GLY A 73 -4.16 0.81 -11.12
C GLY A 73 -4.07 1.09 -12.60
N THR A 74 -5.21 1.21 -13.28
CA THR A 74 -5.28 1.38 -14.75
C THR A 74 -5.72 2.77 -15.20
N SER A 75 -6.23 3.61 -14.29
CA SER A 75 -6.68 4.98 -14.57
C SER A 75 -6.59 5.85 -13.33
N ASP A 76 -6.27 7.12 -13.52
CA ASP A 76 -6.15 8.13 -12.45
C ASP A 76 -7.49 8.40 -11.73
N ASP A 77 -8.62 8.12 -12.37
CA ASP A 77 -9.96 8.46 -11.86
C ASP A 77 -10.49 7.53 -10.75
N GLU A 78 -9.77 6.47 -10.39
CA GLU A 78 -10.23 5.46 -9.43
C GLU A 78 -9.39 5.36 -8.14
N TYR A 79 -8.30 6.13 -8.03
CA TYR A 79 -7.28 5.96 -6.98
C TYR A 79 -7.02 7.24 -6.16
N TYR A 80 -6.51 7.05 -4.95
CA TYR A 80 -6.10 8.13 -4.04
C TYR A 80 -4.93 8.95 -4.60
N GLU A 81 -4.05 8.31 -5.37
CA GLU A 81 -2.92 8.93 -6.06
C GLU A 81 -2.96 8.68 -7.57
N TYR A 82 -2.30 9.57 -8.32
CA TYR A 82 -2.09 9.41 -9.75
C TYR A 82 -1.29 8.14 -10.04
N CYS A 83 -1.78 7.34 -10.99
CA CYS A 83 -1.14 6.09 -11.34
C CYS A 83 -0.24 6.27 -12.55
N GLY A 84 0.93 5.66 -12.46
CA GLY A 84 1.96 5.76 -13.48
C GLY A 84 1.57 5.00 -14.75
N SER A 85 2.29 5.33 -15.83
CA SER A 85 2.26 4.60 -17.10
C SER A 85 2.62 3.12 -17.01
N ASP A 86 3.17 2.67 -15.88
CA ASP A 86 3.45 1.27 -15.56
C ASP A 86 2.31 0.56 -14.84
N GLY A 87 1.16 1.23 -14.66
CA GLY A 87 -0.02 0.69 -14.00
C GLY A 87 0.12 0.59 -12.47
N ILE A 88 0.98 1.41 -11.87
CA ILE A 88 1.24 1.44 -10.42
C ILE A 88 0.99 2.85 -9.89
N CYS A 89 0.28 2.98 -8.77
CA CYS A 89 0.04 4.29 -8.15
C CYS A 89 1.29 4.82 -7.46
N GLY A 90 1.65 6.08 -7.75
CA GLY A 90 3.00 6.61 -7.49
C GLY A 90 4.10 6.00 -8.38
N GLY A 91 3.70 5.32 -9.46
CA GLY A 91 4.57 4.59 -10.40
C GLY A 91 5.32 5.45 -11.41
N LEU A 92 5.78 4.86 -12.51
CA LEU A 92 6.55 5.58 -13.52
C LEU A 92 5.69 6.64 -14.23
N ASN A 93 6.15 7.90 -14.22
CA ASN A 93 5.47 9.09 -14.72
C ASN A 93 4.23 9.52 -13.92
N ALA A 94 3.96 8.90 -12.76
CA ALA A 94 2.93 9.40 -11.85
C ALA A 94 3.26 10.83 -11.41
N PHE A 95 2.23 11.65 -11.19
CA PHE A 95 2.38 12.99 -10.62
C PHE A 95 2.88 12.92 -9.18
N CYS A 96 3.75 13.85 -8.81
CA CYS A 96 4.21 13.99 -7.44
C CYS A 96 4.47 15.46 -7.10
N SER A 97 4.40 15.80 -5.81
CA SER A 97 4.57 17.16 -5.29
C SER A 97 5.64 17.26 -4.20
N ASN A 98 6.17 16.13 -3.76
CA ASN A 98 7.25 16.09 -2.78
C ASN A 98 8.23 14.93 -3.08
N THR A 99 9.43 15.05 -2.55
CA THR A 99 10.49 14.03 -2.65
C THR A 99 10.55 13.10 -1.45
N ASN A 100 9.64 13.24 -0.48
CA ASN A 100 9.61 12.38 0.67
C ASN A 100 9.12 10.98 0.25
N PRO A 101 9.57 9.93 0.96
CA PRO A 101 8.97 8.61 0.83
C PRO A 101 7.47 8.67 1.11
N PHE A 102 6.71 7.90 0.34
CA PHE A 102 5.29 7.69 0.61
C PHE A 102 5.08 7.16 2.03
N VAL A 103 4.11 7.71 2.73
CA VAL A 103 3.54 7.16 3.96
C VAL A 103 2.02 7.19 3.83
N HIS A 104 1.35 6.18 4.37
CA HIS A 104 -0.11 6.19 4.51
C HIS A 104 -0.56 7.50 5.18
N GLU A 105 -1.70 8.04 4.73
CA GLU A 105 -2.24 9.34 5.15
C GLU A 105 -1.42 10.58 4.78
N GLN A 106 -0.48 10.46 3.84
CA GLN A 106 0.21 11.65 3.36
C GLN A 106 -0.75 12.60 2.62
N VAL A 107 -0.54 13.89 2.86
CA VAL A 107 -1.35 14.98 2.29
C VAL A 107 -0.88 15.36 0.88
N PHE A 108 0.38 15.06 0.56
CA PHE A 108 1.02 15.47 -0.68
C PHE A 108 1.35 14.24 -1.52
N PRO A 109 0.95 14.19 -2.81
CA PRO A 109 1.27 13.07 -3.70
C PRO A 109 2.76 12.80 -3.76
N GLY A 110 3.13 11.55 -3.52
CA GLY A 110 4.50 11.06 -3.47
C GLY A 110 4.73 9.97 -4.51
N CYS A 111 5.96 9.51 -4.63
CA CYS A 111 6.23 8.36 -5.49
C CYS A 111 6.24 7.07 -4.68
N TYR A 112 5.97 5.95 -5.36
CA TYR A 112 6.16 4.61 -4.82
C TYR A 112 7.67 4.31 -4.68
N THR A 113 8.21 4.81 -3.58
CA THR A 113 9.59 4.58 -3.18
C THR A 113 9.79 3.12 -2.75
N PRO A 114 11.02 2.57 -2.90
CA PRO A 114 12.23 3.21 -3.39
C PRO A 114 12.41 3.01 -4.90
N LYS A 115 11.43 2.40 -5.58
CA LYS A 115 11.51 2.09 -7.01
C LYS A 115 11.52 3.36 -7.85
N TYR A 116 10.70 4.34 -7.44
CA TYR A 116 10.56 5.65 -8.06
C TYR A 116 10.97 6.77 -7.11
N THR A 117 11.43 7.89 -7.67
CA THR A 117 11.72 9.15 -6.97
C THR A 117 11.04 10.29 -7.70
N CYS A 118 10.53 11.28 -6.96
CA CYS A 118 9.90 12.44 -7.57
C CYS A 118 10.96 13.37 -8.19
N ASN A 119 10.88 13.58 -9.50
CA ASN A 119 11.70 14.56 -10.21
C ASN A 119 10.94 15.89 -10.27
N LEU A 120 11.12 16.72 -9.24
CA LEU A 120 10.46 18.03 -9.16
C LEU A 120 11.03 19.01 -10.20
N SER A 121 10.13 19.73 -10.85
CA SER A 121 10.39 20.88 -11.71
C SER A 121 9.58 22.07 -11.19
N GLY A 122 10.03 22.66 -10.08
CA GLY A 122 9.26 23.64 -9.31
C GLY A 122 8.56 22.97 -8.12
N GLU A 123 7.25 23.21 -7.96
CA GLU A 123 6.43 22.67 -6.88
C GLU A 123 5.86 21.27 -7.20
N THR A 124 5.89 20.88 -8.47
CA THR A 124 5.36 19.60 -8.94
C THR A 124 6.38 18.89 -9.82
N GLY A 125 6.19 17.59 -10.02
CA GLY A 125 7.09 16.75 -10.78
C GLY A 125 6.46 15.43 -11.19
N THR A 126 7.30 14.56 -11.72
CA THR A 126 6.91 13.20 -12.09
C THR A 126 7.83 12.16 -11.49
N CYS A 127 7.25 11.03 -11.14
CA CYS A 127 7.94 9.88 -10.59
C CYS A 127 8.80 9.22 -11.68
N GLY A 128 10.12 9.29 -11.54
CA GLY A 128 11.07 8.60 -12.42
C GLY A 128 11.74 7.43 -11.70
N LEU A 129 12.37 6.53 -12.46
CA LEU A 129 13.16 5.45 -11.88
C LEU A 129 14.27 6.01 -10.99
N SER A 130 14.35 5.52 -9.75
CA SER A 130 15.40 5.94 -8.82
C SER A 130 16.79 5.64 -9.39
N PRO A 131 17.70 6.62 -9.49
CA PRO A 131 18.92 6.53 -10.30
C PRO A 131 20.02 5.58 -9.76
N THR A 132 19.91 4.99 -8.56
CA THR A 132 20.92 4.01 -8.11
C THR A 132 20.34 2.86 -7.26
N GLY A 133 20.89 1.66 -7.45
CA GLY A 133 20.61 0.48 -6.61
C GLY A 133 21.12 0.60 -5.17
N VAL A 134 21.98 1.59 -4.87
CA VAL A 134 22.55 1.84 -3.53
C VAL A 134 21.61 2.70 -2.68
N THR A 135 20.97 3.72 -3.25
CA THR A 135 19.86 4.44 -2.57
C THR A 135 18.65 3.54 -2.37
N ARG A 136 18.37 2.60 -3.29
CA ARG A 136 17.33 1.56 -3.06
C ARG A 136 17.58 0.74 -1.81
N ARG A 137 18.83 0.35 -1.53
CA ARG A 137 19.16 -0.48 -0.35
C ARG A 137 19.03 0.27 0.99
N ARG A 138 19.40 1.55 1.05
CA ARG A 138 19.27 2.35 2.29
C ARG A 138 17.85 2.87 2.53
N ALA A 139 17.07 3.14 1.48
CA ALA A 139 15.65 3.48 1.62
C ALA A 139 14.76 2.24 1.87
N GLN A 140 15.19 1.05 1.45
CA GLN A 140 14.60 -0.23 1.89
C GLN A 140 14.69 -0.46 3.41
N GLU A 141 15.61 0.20 4.11
CA GLU A 141 15.70 0.15 5.58
C GLU A 141 14.70 1.08 6.28
N GLN A 142 14.03 2.00 5.55
CA GLN A 142 13.09 2.97 6.12
C GLN A 142 11.63 2.81 5.67
N LEU A 143 11.32 1.88 4.76
CA LEU A 143 9.93 1.49 4.52
C LEU A 143 9.47 0.56 5.64
N ALA A 144 8.44 1.00 6.35
CA ALA A 144 7.39 0.06 6.68
C ALA A 144 6.87 -0.48 5.33
N ILE A 145 7.08 -1.70 4.86
CA ILE A 145 7.44 -2.95 5.49
C ILE A 145 7.76 -3.95 4.31
N GLY A 146 8.87 -4.71 4.36
CA GLY A 146 9.01 -5.98 3.62
C GLY A 146 9.39 -6.00 2.13
N PRO A 147 9.68 -7.18 1.55
CA PRO A 147 9.80 -7.36 0.10
C PRO A 147 8.45 -7.19 -0.60
N THR A 148 8.43 -6.77 -1.88
CA THR A 148 7.19 -6.61 -2.68
C THR A 148 6.85 -7.86 -3.49
N SER A 149 7.78 -8.82 -3.54
CA SER A 149 7.60 -10.13 -4.17
C SER A 149 8.69 -11.08 -3.68
N CYS A 150 8.40 -12.37 -3.75
CA CYS A 150 9.32 -13.42 -3.33
C CYS A 150 10.08 -14.00 -4.51
N ARG A 151 11.38 -14.25 -4.29
CA ARG A 151 12.27 -14.78 -5.33
C ARG A 151 12.09 -16.28 -5.53
N ARG A 152 11.75 -17.02 -4.47
CA ARG A 152 11.59 -18.47 -4.55
C ARG A 152 10.14 -18.80 -4.86
N PRO A 153 9.88 -19.80 -5.71
CA PRO A 153 8.52 -20.24 -6.02
C PRO A 153 7.81 -20.91 -4.84
N THR A 154 8.56 -21.31 -3.81
CA THR A 154 8.05 -21.89 -2.57
C THR A 154 7.74 -20.84 -1.50
N ASP A 155 8.04 -19.58 -1.79
CA ASP A 155 7.85 -18.49 -0.84
C ASP A 155 6.62 -17.68 -1.26
N GLU A 156 5.80 -17.31 -0.28
CA GLU A 156 4.65 -16.42 -0.44
C GLU A 156 4.91 -15.14 0.34
N LEU A 157 4.36 -14.02 -0.15
CA LEU A 157 4.49 -12.74 0.53
C LEU A 157 3.42 -12.65 1.63
N CYS A 158 3.80 -12.92 2.87
CA CYS A 158 2.92 -12.87 4.02
C CYS A 158 3.04 -11.55 4.76
N VAL A 159 1.92 -10.98 5.21
CA VAL A 159 1.93 -9.73 5.96
C VAL A 159 1.56 -9.97 7.41
N THR A 160 2.50 -9.72 8.32
CA THR A 160 2.33 -9.96 9.76
C THR A 160 2.58 -8.70 10.59
N ASN A 161 1.55 -8.12 11.22
CA ASN A 161 1.65 -6.83 11.94
C ASN A 161 2.04 -5.67 11.00
N GLY A 162 1.38 -5.59 9.84
CA GLY A 162 1.77 -4.70 8.73
C GLY A 162 2.99 -5.19 7.95
N ARG A 163 3.74 -6.15 8.55
CA ARG A 163 4.94 -6.98 8.21
C ARG A 163 5.04 -7.81 6.93
N ALA A 164 4.99 -7.30 5.69
CA ALA A 164 5.34 -8.08 4.51
C ALA A 164 6.70 -8.79 4.67
N GLU A 165 6.71 -10.10 4.49
CA GLU A 165 7.88 -10.96 4.55
C GLU A 165 7.69 -12.17 3.64
N CYS A 166 8.79 -12.66 3.05
CA CYS A 166 8.73 -13.87 2.25
C CYS A 166 8.83 -15.10 3.16
N VAL A 167 7.73 -15.84 3.27
CA VAL A 167 7.64 -17.04 4.08
C VAL A 167 7.63 -18.25 3.19
N ASN A 168 8.43 -19.26 3.52
CA ASN A 168 8.47 -20.51 2.78
C ASN A 168 7.24 -21.38 3.10
N VAL A 169 6.17 -21.18 2.33
CA VAL A 169 4.91 -21.91 2.50
C VAL A 169 5.01 -23.41 2.19
N SER A 170 6.15 -23.90 1.67
CA SER A 170 6.33 -25.33 1.41
C SER A 170 6.78 -26.14 2.62
N SER A 171 7.27 -25.48 3.67
CA SER A 171 7.88 -26.15 4.84
C SER A 171 7.67 -25.42 6.17
N ASP A 172 7.23 -24.16 6.14
CA ASP A 172 6.91 -23.42 7.35
C ASP A 172 5.62 -23.97 7.99
N PHE A 173 5.70 -24.33 9.27
CA PHE A 173 4.60 -24.98 9.98
C PHE A 173 3.40 -24.06 10.21
N GLY A 174 3.64 -22.76 10.44
CA GLY A 174 2.60 -21.76 10.69
C GLY A 174 1.98 -21.19 9.40
N ASN A 175 2.57 -21.50 8.24
CA ASN A 175 2.21 -20.95 6.95
C ASN A 175 2.16 -22.02 5.85
N CYS A 176 1.77 -23.24 6.20
CA CYS A 176 1.88 -24.39 5.30
C CYS A 176 0.85 -24.34 4.17
N GLY A 177 1.34 -24.15 2.95
CA GLY A 177 0.50 -23.98 1.75
C GLY A 177 -0.20 -22.63 1.67
N GLY A 178 0.21 -21.65 2.48
CA GLY A 178 -0.29 -20.28 2.44
C GLY A 178 -0.08 -19.54 3.77
N CYS A 179 -0.05 -18.21 3.72
CA CYS A 179 0.13 -17.37 4.91
C CYS A 179 -0.93 -17.65 5.99
N GLY A 180 -0.49 -17.85 7.24
CA GLY A 180 -1.34 -18.14 8.39
C GLY A 180 -1.96 -19.55 8.43
N LYS A 181 -1.64 -20.44 7.50
CA LYS A 181 -2.09 -21.83 7.51
C LYS A 181 -1.27 -22.68 8.49
N ASP A 182 -1.63 -22.59 9.76
CA ASP A 182 -0.98 -23.32 10.84
C ASP A 182 -1.42 -24.79 10.88
N CYS A 183 -0.47 -25.71 10.74
CA CYS A 183 -0.71 -27.15 10.85
C CYS A 183 -1.06 -27.64 12.27
N GLY A 184 -0.84 -26.81 13.30
CA GLY A 184 -1.04 -27.13 14.70
C GLY A 184 -2.51 -27.35 15.10
N ALA A 185 -3.46 -26.86 14.29
CA ALA A 185 -4.89 -26.96 14.56
C ALA A 185 -5.53 -28.30 14.11
N THR A 186 -4.75 -29.34 13.87
CA THR A 186 -5.27 -30.63 13.38
C THR A 186 -5.83 -31.48 14.53
N GLU A 187 -7.15 -31.72 14.52
CA GLU A 187 -7.83 -32.45 15.60
C GLU A 187 -7.29 -33.89 15.75
N GLY A 188 -7.01 -34.28 16.99
CA GLY A 188 -6.54 -35.64 17.30
C GLY A 188 -5.10 -35.93 16.87
N ALA A 189 -4.45 -35.03 16.14
CA ALA A 189 -3.04 -35.18 15.78
C ALA A 189 -2.14 -34.88 16.98
N ASP A 190 -1.10 -35.70 17.10
CA ASP A 190 -0.02 -35.55 18.07
C ASP A 190 1.19 -34.87 17.43
N THR A 191 1.58 -35.35 16.24
CA THR A 191 2.67 -34.77 15.45
C THR A 191 2.18 -34.49 14.04
N VAL A 192 2.42 -33.27 13.56
CA VAL A 192 2.11 -32.81 12.21
C VAL A 192 3.35 -32.14 11.64
N GLU A 193 3.56 -32.24 10.34
CA GLU A 193 4.65 -31.57 9.64
C GLU A 193 4.13 -30.86 8.39
N CYS A 194 4.78 -29.76 8.00
CA CYS A 194 4.53 -29.18 6.68
C CYS A 194 5.44 -29.84 5.64
N GLN A 195 4.84 -30.54 4.68
CA GLN A 195 5.58 -31.19 3.59
C GLN A 195 5.05 -30.72 2.24
N LYS A 196 5.90 -30.00 1.50
CA LYS A 196 5.58 -29.47 0.16
C LYS A 196 4.28 -28.65 0.15
N GLY A 197 4.03 -27.88 1.21
CA GLY A 197 2.85 -27.03 1.36
C GLY A 197 1.57 -27.76 1.79
N VAL A 198 1.70 -28.98 2.32
CA VAL A 198 0.58 -29.76 2.87
C VAL A 198 0.90 -30.16 4.31
N CYS A 199 -0.03 -29.92 5.23
CA CYS A 199 0.05 -30.44 6.59
C CYS A 199 -0.14 -31.95 6.58
N VAL A 200 0.91 -32.71 6.94
CA VAL A 200 0.90 -34.17 6.99
C VAL A 200 0.95 -34.63 8.44
N ILE A 201 0.00 -35.46 8.84
CA ILE A 201 -0.03 -36.04 10.19
C ILE A 201 0.95 -37.22 10.25
N GLN A 202 1.90 -37.16 11.18
CA GLN A 202 2.83 -38.26 11.46
C GLN A 202 2.28 -39.21 12.53
N TYR A 203 1.66 -38.66 13.57
CA TYR A 203 1.14 -39.43 14.69
C TYR A 203 -0.18 -38.86 15.19
N CYS A 204 -1.10 -39.76 15.57
CA CYS A 204 -2.33 -39.42 16.28
C CYS A 204 -2.15 -39.59 17.78
N ARG A 205 -2.85 -38.77 18.56
CA ARG A 205 -2.87 -38.86 20.02
C ARG A 205 -3.45 -40.20 20.47
N ARG A 206 -3.13 -40.61 21.69
CA ARG A 206 -3.72 -41.82 22.28
C ARG A 206 -5.26 -41.76 22.25
N GLY A 207 -5.89 -42.87 21.85
CA GLY A 207 -7.34 -42.94 21.67
C GLY A 207 -7.84 -42.49 20.29
N TRP A 208 -6.93 -42.16 19.37
CA TRP A 208 -7.21 -41.86 17.97
C TRP A 208 -6.48 -42.83 17.05
N ILE A 209 -7.03 -43.06 15.86
CA ILE A 209 -6.43 -43.86 14.79
C ILE A 209 -6.26 -43.00 13.55
N MET A 210 -5.17 -43.23 12.82
CA MET A 210 -4.90 -42.54 11.56
C MET A 210 -5.67 -43.21 10.43
N ILE A 211 -6.50 -42.44 9.71
CA ILE A 211 -7.16 -42.86 8.47
C ILE A 211 -6.82 -41.84 7.40
N GLY A 212 -5.99 -42.24 6.43
CA GLY A 212 -5.43 -41.29 5.47
C GLY A 212 -4.60 -40.23 6.20
N ASN A 213 -4.87 -38.95 5.93
CA ASN A 213 -4.21 -37.82 6.58
C ASN A 213 -5.08 -37.17 7.67
N ALA A 214 -5.88 -37.97 8.37
CA ALA A 214 -6.75 -37.52 9.45
C ALA A 214 -6.65 -38.46 10.65
N CYS A 215 -6.77 -37.89 11.85
CA CYS A 215 -6.98 -38.66 13.06
C CYS A 215 -8.47 -38.76 13.33
N VAL A 216 -8.98 -39.97 13.55
CA VAL A 216 -10.36 -40.20 14.00
C VAL A 216 -10.35 -40.91 15.35
N ARG A 217 -11.32 -40.59 16.22
CA ARG A 217 -11.41 -41.23 17.54
C ARG A 217 -11.59 -42.74 17.38
N SER A 218 -10.76 -43.49 18.10
CA SER A 218 -10.91 -44.93 18.21
C SER A 218 -12.06 -45.23 19.16
N ALA A 219 -13.05 -46.01 18.73
CA ALA A 219 -14.21 -46.39 19.54
C ALA A 219 -13.84 -47.24 20.78
N SER A 220 -12.57 -47.62 20.93
CA SER A 220 -12.05 -48.47 22.01
C SER A 220 -11.58 -47.71 23.27
N GLY A 221 -11.77 -46.39 23.34
CA GLY A 221 -11.47 -45.56 24.52
C GLY A 221 -12.52 -45.63 25.62
N LYS A 222 -12.80 -46.82 26.18
CA LYS A 222 -13.34 -46.94 27.54
C LYS A 222 -12.21 -47.43 28.44
N SER A 223 -11.66 -46.53 29.25
CA SER A 223 -10.90 -46.85 30.45
C SER A 223 -11.40 -45.95 31.57
#